data_AF-A0A8S1PW34-F1
#
_entry.id   AF-A0A8S1PW34-F1
#
_cell.length_a   1.000
_cell.length_b   1.000
_cell.length_c   1.000
_cell.angle_alpha   90.00
_cell.angle_beta   90.00
_cell.angle_gamma   90.00
#
_symmetry.space_group_name_H-M   'P 1'
#
loop_
_entity.id
_entity.type
_entity.pdbx_description
1 polymer ?
#
loop_
_entity_poly.entity_id
_entity_poly.type
_entity_poly.pdbx_seq_one_letter_code
_entity_poly.pdbx_strand_id
1 'polypeptide(L)'
;MFDSESYAIRNSHKSYISGKTYEDIQSQPSSPHKLTRINDLKNQVENYLDMLESKVTLVKEKALSEFIVAYNGYMRQVKEDLKYLKEKSLEIEKFYKDNKSIQNMEQQLEWFREESVKLYTKIELKNKEIFELKFRLQEVEKENEFLEQQIKELMRKNKKYEVIRHTASVATEQAEQIKEPQQLFCTQPRPKRIMSGQAQPKHIKQLQDIFEKLTNDDQTQIINEIAQYVSFIENTQTKQIHLLRQKMNQAISQSTKAFATRSEYEEFFIDCVEQVRKDIMRRRQNVQLENKLSDFNVFRKEDKLKVLELVLMNDRLLQTLHQKIFPTSQVAQLLEPTTIQTDYQDILQQIDKKRSFSTKDRMIIKKGKLLYK
;
A
#
# COMPACT_ATOMS: atom_id res chain seq x y z
N MET A 1 -48.68 6.55 -1.22
CA MET A 1 -49.05 7.39 -0.06
C MET A 1 -49.07 8.82 -0.54
N PHE A 2 -50.21 9.28 -1.07
CA PHE A 2 -50.43 10.69 -1.33
C PHE A 2 -51.83 11.00 -0.80
N ASP A 3 -51.87 11.86 0.21
CA ASP A 3 -53.05 12.22 0.96
C ASP A 3 -54.08 12.86 0.04
N SER A 4 -55.24 12.22 -0.02
CA SER A 4 -56.43 12.76 -0.66
C SER A 4 -57.04 13.80 0.28
N GLU A 5 -56.52 15.03 0.22
CA GLU A 5 -57.20 16.18 0.84
C GLU A 5 -58.52 16.42 0.11
N SER A 6 -59.55 15.82 0.69
CA SER A 6 -60.95 16.02 0.36
C SER A 6 -61.31 17.47 0.64
N TYR A 7 -61.44 18.28 -0.42
CA TYR A 7 -62.14 19.55 -0.35
C TYR A 7 -63.64 19.30 -0.21
N ALA A 8 -64.06 18.99 1.02
CA ALA A 8 -65.44 19.11 1.44
C ALA A 8 -65.76 20.60 1.59
N ILE A 9 -66.23 21.24 0.51
CA ILE A 9 -66.89 22.54 0.60
C ILE A 9 -68.24 22.29 1.29
N ARG A 10 -68.25 22.39 2.62
CA ARG A 10 -69.45 22.54 3.43
C ARG A 10 -70.15 23.84 3.01
N ASN A 11 -71.17 23.72 2.17
CA ASN A 11 -72.21 24.73 2.09
C ASN A 11 -73.03 24.70 3.39
N SER A 12 -72.53 25.36 4.42
CA SER A 12 -73.29 25.69 5.64
C SER A 12 -73.61 27.17 5.68
N HIS A 13 -74.28 27.69 4.66
CA HIS A 13 -75.11 28.88 4.82
C HIS A 13 -76.54 28.43 5.15
N LYS A 14 -76.74 28.04 6.42
CA LYS A 14 -78.04 28.21 7.07
C LYS A 14 -78.26 29.72 7.21
N SER A 15 -78.77 30.34 6.14
CA SER A 15 -79.39 31.64 6.27
C SER A 15 -80.65 31.43 7.11
N TYR A 16 -80.58 31.90 8.35
CA TYR A 16 -81.73 32.12 9.21
C TYR A 16 -82.62 33.18 8.54
N ILE A 17 -83.46 32.76 7.59
CA ILE A 17 -84.69 33.49 7.33
C ILE A 17 -85.60 33.15 8.51
N SER A 18 -85.54 34.06 9.48
CA SER A 18 -86.47 34.21 10.59
C SER A 18 -87.87 33.72 10.20
N GLY A 19 -88.37 32.74 10.96
CA GLY A 19 -89.72 32.26 10.86
C GLY A 19 -90.71 33.39 11.03
N LYS A 20 -91.24 33.86 9.91
CA LYS A 20 -92.62 34.32 9.81
C LYS A 20 -93.31 33.38 8.85
N THR A 21 -94.11 32.50 9.44
CA THR A 21 -95.13 31.70 8.77
C THR A 21 -95.92 32.59 7.81
N TYR A 22 -95.97 32.18 6.55
CA TYR A 22 -96.64 32.88 5.45
C TYR A 22 -98.18 32.74 5.48
N GLU A 23 -98.77 32.38 6.61
CA GLU A 23 -100.21 32.07 6.70
C GLU A 23 -101.08 33.18 7.30
N ASP A 24 -100.53 34.28 7.82
CA ASP A 24 -101.32 35.31 8.52
C ASP A 24 -101.40 36.69 7.84
N ILE A 25 -101.39 36.73 6.50
CA ILE A 25 -101.75 37.95 5.73
C ILE A 25 -102.86 37.60 4.73
N GLN A 26 -103.95 37.02 5.22
CA GLN A 26 -105.23 36.97 4.52
C GLN A 26 -106.29 37.72 5.34
N SER A 27 -106.38 39.04 5.18
CA SER A 27 -107.61 39.83 5.46
C SER A 27 -107.38 41.34 5.29
N GLN A 28 -107.01 41.76 4.08
CA GLN A 28 -107.24 43.12 3.61
C GLN A 28 -107.58 43.04 2.11
N PRO A 29 -108.69 43.65 1.61
CA PRO A 29 -108.98 43.72 0.19
C PRO A 29 -107.98 44.69 -0.46
N SER A 30 -106.80 44.18 -0.76
CA SER A 30 -105.79 44.91 -1.50
C SER A 30 -106.18 44.94 -2.97
N SER A 31 -106.19 46.16 -3.53
CA SER A 31 -106.58 46.47 -4.91
C SER A 31 -105.99 45.46 -5.92
N PRO A 32 -106.78 44.96 -6.89
CA PRO A 32 -106.34 43.98 -7.90
C PRO A 32 -105.07 44.40 -8.66
N HIS A 33 -104.78 45.70 -8.76
CA HIS A 33 -103.54 46.21 -9.35
C HIS A 33 -102.27 45.86 -8.56
N LYS A 34 -102.35 45.71 -7.22
CA LYS A 34 -101.18 45.35 -6.40
C LYS A 34 -100.79 43.88 -6.61
N LEU A 35 -101.77 42.99 -6.77
CA LEU A 35 -101.51 41.56 -6.99
C LEU A 35 -100.90 41.29 -8.37
N THR A 36 -101.37 41.99 -9.42
CA THR A 36 -100.76 41.91 -10.76
C THR A 36 -99.30 42.36 -10.74
N ARG A 37 -99.00 43.47 -10.05
CA ARG A 37 -97.62 43.96 -9.96
C ARG A 37 -96.68 43.01 -9.22
N ILE A 38 -97.19 42.34 -8.18
CA ILE A 38 -96.43 41.30 -7.44
C ILE A 38 -96.14 40.12 -8.36
N ASN A 39 -97.11 39.66 -9.15
CA ASN A 39 -96.93 38.58 -10.11
C ASN A 39 -95.95 38.95 -11.24
N ASP A 40 -95.99 40.19 -11.75
CA ASP A 40 -95.05 40.66 -12.77
C ASP A 40 -93.60 40.69 -12.23
N LEU A 41 -93.41 41.17 -10.99
CA LEU A 41 -92.10 41.15 -10.34
C LEU A 41 -91.63 39.73 -10.05
N LYS A 42 -92.53 38.83 -9.64
CA LYS A 42 -92.24 37.42 -9.46
C LYS A 42 -91.75 36.78 -10.77
N ASN A 43 -92.48 36.97 -11.86
CA ASN A 43 -92.08 36.47 -13.19
C ASN A 43 -90.76 37.08 -13.65
N GLN A 44 -90.51 38.36 -13.36
CA GLN A 44 -89.24 39.00 -13.68
C GLN A 44 -88.08 38.39 -12.88
N VAL A 45 -88.28 38.08 -11.59
CA VAL A 45 -87.29 37.39 -10.75
C VAL A 45 -87.06 35.97 -11.24
N GLU A 46 -88.11 35.22 -11.58
CA GLU A 46 -88.00 33.87 -12.15
C GLU A 46 -87.21 33.89 -13.48
N ASN A 47 -87.49 34.83 -14.38
CA ASN A 47 -86.71 35.01 -15.61
C ASN A 47 -85.23 35.33 -15.34
N TYR A 48 -84.93 36.18 -14.36
CA TYR A 48 -83.55 36.47 -13.99
C TYR A 48 -82.85 35.26 -13.35
N LEU A 49 -83.58 34.45 -12.58
CA LEU A 49 -83.08 33.19 -12.02
C LEU A 49 -82.76 32.18 -13.12
N ASP A 50 -83.66 31.98 -14.09
CA ASP A 50 -83.44 31.08 -15.22
C ASP A 50 -82.26 31.53 -16.11
N MET A 51 -82.15 32.84 -16.37
CA MET A 51 -81.01 33.41 -17.08
C MET A 51 -79.70 33.20 -16.32
N LEU A 52 -79.72 33.33 -14.99
CA LEU A 52 -78.56 33.10 -14.15
C LEU A 52 -78.18 31.61 -14.14
N GLU A 53 -79.15 30.71 -13.98
CA GLU A 53 -78.92 29.27 -14.00
C GLU A 53 -78.34 28.81 -15.35
N SER A 54 -78.87 29.34 -16.46
CA SER A 54 -78.33 29.09 -17.81
C SER A 54 -76.87 29.56 -17.93
N LYS A 55 -76.56 30.78 -17.47
CA LYS A 55 -75.17 31.30 -17.47
C LYS A 55 -74.24 30.48 -16.60
N VAL A 56 -74.68 30.08 -15.40
CA VAL A 56 -73.89 29.26 -14.48
C VAL A 56 -73.61 27.89 -15.09
N THR A 57 -74.60 27.29 -15.74
CA THR A 57 -74.45 26.00 -16.44
C THR A 57 -73.44 26.12 -17.58
N LEU A 58 -73.54 27.17 -18.39
CA LEU A 58 -72.58 27.44 -19.47
C LEU A 58 -71.15 27.62 -18.97
N VAL A 59 -70.96 28.39 -17.87
CA VAL A 59 -69.64 28.57 -17.26
C VAL A 59 -69.09 27.25 -16.73
N LYS A 60 -69.92 26.42 -16.09
CA LYS A 60 -69.53 25.10 -15.60
C LYS A 60 -69.12 24.16 -16.74
N GLU A 61 -69.90 24.11 -17.82
CA GLU A 61 -69.60 23.29 -19.00
C GLU A 61 -68.31 23.74 -19.68
N LYS A 62 -68.12 25.05 -19.83
CA LYS A 62 -66.89 25.62 -20.38
C LYS A 62 -65.68 25.28 -19.52
N ALA A 63 -65.78 25.48 -18.20
CA ALA A 63 -64.69 25.15 -17.26
C ALA A 63 -64.35 23.65 -17.27
N LEU A 64 -65.37 22.78 -17.32
CA LEU A 64 -65.17 21.33 -17.41
C LEU A 64 -64.49 20.95 -18.74
N SER A 65 -64.91 21.54 -19.85
CA SER A 65 -64.30 21.31 -21.16
C SER A 65 -62.83 21.73 -21.18
N GLU A 66 -62.50 22.92 -20.65
CA GLU A 66 -61.13 23.41 -20.54
C GLU A 66 -60.27 22.51 -19.64
N PHE A 67 -60.83 22.08 -18.50
CA PHE A 67 -60.16 21.13 -17.61
C PHE A 67 -59.86 19.79 -18.30
N ILE A 68 -60.82 19.21 -19.03
CA ILE A 68 -60.63 17.94 -19.75
C ILE A 68 -59.52 18.08 -20.81
N VAL A 69 -59.48 19.19 -21.55
CA VAL A 69 -58.43 19.44 -22.55
C VAL A 69 -57.05 19.54 -21.88
N ALA A 70 -56.94 20.32 -20.81
CA ALA A 70 -55.69 20.47 -20.07
C ALA A 70 -55.22 19.14 -19.45
N TYR A 71 -56.15 18.38 -18.84
CA TYR A 71 -55.87 17.07 -18.27
C TYR A 71 -55.43 16.07 -19.33
N ASN A 72 -56.10 16.00 -20.48
CA ASN A 72 -55.71 15.12 -21.57
C ASN A 72 -54.33 15.48 -22.14
N GLY A 73 -54.03 16.79 -22.23
CA GLY A 73 -52.69 17.27 -22.61
C GLY A 73 -51.62 16.81 -21.62
N TYR A 74 -51.85 17.03 -20.32
CA TYR A 74 -50.95 16.58 -19.26
C TYR A 74 -50.77 15.06 -19.26
N MET A 75 -51.86 14.29 -19.40
CA MET A 75 -51.79 12.83 -19.43
C MET A 75 -51.04 12.30 -20.66
N ARG A 76 -51.08 13.02 -21.79
CA ARG A 76 -50.24 12.69 -22.96
C ARG A 76 -48.77 12.91 -22.63
N GLN A 77 -48.42 14.06 -22.05
CA GLN A 77 -47.06 14.37 -21.61
C GLN A 77 -46.53 13.30 -20.64
N VAL A 78 -47.30 12.95 -19.61
CA VAL A 78 -46.90 11.91 -18.63
C VAL A 78 -46.66 10.56 -19.30
N LYS A 79 -47.46 10.18 -20.29
CA LYS A 79 -47.26 8.93 -21.04
C LYS A 79 -45.98 8.96 -21.87
N GLU A 80 -45.68 10.09 -22.50
CA GLU A 80 -44.44 10.29 -23.27
C GLU A 80 -43.21 10.25 -22.35
N ASP A 81 -43.26 10.94 -21.21
CA ASP A 81 -42.18 10.95 -20.22
C ASP A 81 -41.93 9.55 -19.65
N LEU A 82 -42.99 8.80 -19.31
CA LEU A 82 -42.86 7.41 -18.84
C LEU A 82 -42.26 6.49 -19.91
N LYS A 83 -42.64 6.68 -21.18
CA LYS A 83 -42.06 5.92 -22.29
C LYS A 83 -40.57 6.24 -22.44
N TYR A 84 -40.20 7.52 -22.44
CA TYR A 84 -38.82 7.97 -22.51
C TYR A 84 -37.98 7.42 -21.36
N LEU A 85 -38.47 7.51 -20.12
CA LEU A 85 -37.76 6.97 -18.95
C LEU A 85 -37.56 5.46 -19.04
N LYS A 86 -38.57 4.72 -19.52
CA LYS A 86 -38.47 3.27 -19.72
C LYS A 86 -37.42 2.91 -20.77
N GLU A 87 -37.41 3.62 -21.91
CA GLU A 87 -36.45 3.41 -22.98
C GLU A 87 -35.02 3.73 -22.52
N LYS A 88 -34.84 4.87 -21.84
CA LYS A 88 -33.55 5.25 -21.25
C LYS A 88 -33.06 4.25 -20.20
N SER A 89 -33.94 3.70 -19.38
CA SER A 89 -33.59 2.66 -18.41
C SER A 89 -33.08 1.40 -19.11
N LEU A 90 -33.72 0.98 -20.19
CA LEU A 90 -33.31 -0.20 -20.97
C LEU A 90 -31.97 0.03 -21.69
N GLU A 91 -31.76 1.23 -22.22
CA GLU A 91 -30.49 1.60 -22.86
C GLU A 91 -29.33 1.56 -21.87
N ILE A 92 -29.52 2.09 -20.67
CA ILE A 92 -28.51 2.03 -19.59
C ILE A 92 -28.24 0.58 -19.18
N GLU A 93 -29.28 -0.23 -18.98
CA GLU A 93 -29.11 -1.65 -18.62
C GLU A 93 -28.34 -2.42 -19.71
N LYS A 94 -28.66 -2.16 -20.98
CA LYS A 94 -27.95 -2.74 -22.12
C LYS A 94 -26.50 -2.26 -22.17
N PHE A 95 -26.26 -0.97 -21.96
CA PHE A 95 -24.90 -0.42 -21.91
C PHE A 95 -24.05 -1.13 -20.86
N TYR A 96 -24.57 -1.37 -19.65
CA TYR A 96 -23.83 -2.09 -18.61
C TYR A 96 -23.60 -3.57 -18.96
N LYS A 97 -24.58 -4.25 -19.55
CA LYS A 97 -24.42 -5.66 -19.97
C LYS A 97 -23.41 -5.82 -21.11
N ASP A 98 -23.42 -4.89 -22.06
CA ASP A 98 -22.55 -4.92 -23.24
C ASP A 98 -21.17 -4.29 -22.96
N ASN A 99 -20.97 -3.68 -21.79
CA ASN A 99 -19.70 -3.08 -21.42
C ASN A 99 -18.67 -4.16 -21.08
N LYS A 100 -18.10 -4.76 -22.14
CA LYS A 100 -17.01 -5.75 -22.08
C LYS A 100 -15.81 -5.24 -21.29
N SER A 101 -15.59 -3.93 -21.24
CA SER A 101 -14.51 -3.34 -20.44
C SER A 101 -14.76 -3.58 -18.95
N ILE A 102 -15.98 -3.33 -18.46
CA ILE A 102 -16.36 -3.61 -17.07
C ILE A 102 -16.20 -5.10 -16.77
N GLN A 103 -16.73 -5.98 -17.63
CA GLN A 103 -16.59 -7.43 -17.43
C GLN A 103 -15.13 -7.89 -17.41
N ASN A 104 -14.28 -7.34 -18.28
CA ASN A 104 -12.84 -7.65 -18.30
C ASN A 104 -12.15 -7.15 -17.01
N MET A 105 -12.48 -5.94 -16.54
CA MET A 105 -11.97 -5.43 -15.28
C MET A 105 -12.43 -6.28 -14.09
N GLU A 106 -13.68 -6.71 -14.06
CA GLU A 106 -14.20 -7.61 -13.01
C GLU A 106 -13.46 -8.96 -13.00
N GLN A 107 -13.20 -9.55 -14.18
CA GLN A 107 -12.42 -10.78 -14.31
C GLN A 107 -10.96 -10.59 -13.85
N GLN A 108 -10.34 -9.47 -14.21
CA GLN A 108 -8.99 -9.14 -13.74
C GLN A 108 -8.94 -8.97 -12.22
N LEU A 109 -9.92 -8.27 -11.63
CA LEU A 109 -10.01 -8.12 -10.17
C LEU A 109 -10.15 -9.46 -9.47
N GLU A 110 -10.99 -10.36 -10.00
CA GLU A 110 -11.15 -11.69 -9.43
C GLU A 110 -9.86 -12.50 -9.51
N TRP A 111 -9.17 -12.45 -10.65
CA TRP A 111 -7.85 -13.07 -10.81
C TRP A 111 -6.83 -12.53 -9.81
N PHE A 112 -6.76 -11.20 -9.62
CA PHE A 112 -5.84 -10.58 -8.65
C PHE A 112 -6.18 -11.00 -7.21
N ARG A 113 -7.46 -11.13 -6.86
CA ARG A 113 -7.89 -11.63 -5.54
C ARG A 113 -7.43 -13.05 -5.32
N GLU A 114 -7.69 -13.94 -6.28
CA GLU A 114 -7.25 -15.33 -6.19
C GLU A 114 -5.73 -15.45 -6.07
N GLU A 115 -4.98 -14.69 -6.87
CA GLU A 115 -3.52 -14.75 -6.85
C GLU A 115 -2.97 -14.18 -5.53
N SER A 116 -3.56 -13.10 -5.00
CA SER A 116 -3.19 -12.54 -3.70
C SER A 116 -3.40 -13.55 -2.57
N VAL A 117 -4.51 -14.29 -2.58
CA VAL A 117 -4.77 -15.36 -1.60
C VAL A 117 -3.75 -16.49 -1.75
N LYS A 118 -3.46 -16.95 -2.98
CA LYS A 118 -2.44 -17.98 -3.23
C LYS A 118 -1.06 -17.54 -2.73
N LEU A 119 -0.66 -16.30 -2.98
CA LEU A 119 0.60 -15.73 -2.50
C LEU A 119 0.64 -15.65 -0.97
N TYR A 120 -0.47 -15.24 -0.35
CA TYR A 120 -0.58 -15.19 1.11
C TYR A 120 -0.39 -16.58 1.74
N THR A 121 -1.04 -17.61 1.20
CA THR A 121 -0.84 -19.01 1.65
C THR A 121 0.60 -19.47 1.48
N LYS A 122 1.27 -19.13 0.37
CA LYS A 122 2.69 -19.45 0.16
C LYS A 122 3.59 -18.77 1.20
N ILE A 123 3.33 -17.50 1.52
CA ILE A 123 4.06 -16.75 2.54
C ILE A 123 3.86 -17.39 3.92
N GLU A 124 2.63 -17.78 4.26
CA GLU A 124 2.33 -18.42 5.54
C GLU A 124 3.09 -19.75 5.70
N LEU A 125 3.12 -20.58 4.65
CA LEU A 125 3.91 -21.82 4.65
C LEU A 125 5.41 -21.55 4.82
N LYS A 126 5.95 -20.55 4.13
CA LYS A 126 7.36 -20.19 4.26
C LYS A 126 7.70 -19.62 5.65
N ASN A 127 6.79 -18.88 6.27
CA ASN A 127 6.96 -18.41 7.64
C ASN A 127 6.98 -19.57 8.65
N LYS A 128 6.15 -20.62 8.44
CA LYS A 128 6.20 -21.84 9.25
C LYS A 128 7.54 -22.57 9.09
N GLU A 129 8.03 -22.73 7.86
CA GLU A 129 9.34 -23.32 7.58
C GLU A 129 10.49 -22.51 8.23
N ILE A 130 10.45 -21.18 8.14
CA ILE A 130 11.44 -20.31 8.80
C ILE A 130 11.40 -20.50 10.31
N PHE A 131 10.21 -20.62 10.91
CA PHE A 131 10.07 -20.84 12.34
C PHE A 131 10.68 -22.18 12.77
N GLU A 132 10.38 -23.26 12.05
CA GLU A 132 10.96 -24.58 12.29
C GLU A 132 12.49 -24.59 12.16
N LEU A 133 13.01 -23.94 11.12
CA LEU A 133 14.46 -23.82 10.92
C LEU A 133 15.14 -23.00 12.02
N LYS A 134 14.52 -21.90 12.48
CA LYS A 134 15.01 -21.11 13.61
C LYS A 134 15.05 -21.94 14.90
N PHE A 135 13.99 -22.70 15.15
CA PHE A 135 13.92 -23.58 16.31
C PHE A 135 15.03 -24.64 16.27
N ARG A 136 15.21 -25.32 15.13
CA ARG A 136 16.27 -26.31 14.94
C ARG A 136 17.68 -25.70 15.07
N LEU A 137 17.87 -24.49 14.53
CA LEU A 137 19.14 -23.77 14.65
C LEU A 137 19.47 -23.50 16.13
N GLN A 138 18.48 -23.07 16.91
CA GLN A 138 18.64 -22.85 18.35
C GLN A 138 18.97 -24.14 19.11
N GLU A 139 18.38 -25.29 18.74
CA GLU A 139 18.72 -26.59 19.34
C GLU A 139 20.18 -26.96 19.08
N VAL A 140 20.63 -26.83 17.83
CA VAL A 140 22.02 -27.11 17.44
C VAL A 140 23.00 -26.15 18.11
N GLU A 141 22.65 -24.87 18.28
CA GLU A 141 23.46 -23.91 19.01
C GLU A 141 23.66 -24.33 20.47
N LYS A 142 22.59 -24.73 21.16
CA LYS A 142 22.67 -25.25 22.54
C LYS A 142 23.52 -26.52 22.64
N GLU A 143 23.38 -27.45 21.69
CA GLU A 143 24.21 -28.65 21.64
C GLU A 143 25.68 -28.29 21.43
N ASN A 144 25.98 -27.37 20.51
CA ASN A 144 27.34 -26.91 20.25
C ASN A 144 27.96 -26.23 21.48
N GLU A 145 27.21 -25.37 22.18
CA GLU A 145 27.65 -24.78 23.45
C GLU A 145 27.96 -25.83 24.51
N PHE A 146 27.10 -26.84 24.64
CA PHE A 146 27.31 -27.96 25.57
C PHE A 146 28.56 -28.78 25.23
N LEU A 147 28.77 -29.11 23.95
CA LEU A 147 29.97 -29.82 23.49
C LEU A 147 31.24 -28.98 23.68
N GLU A 148 31.18 -27.68 23.42
CA GLU A 148 32.29 -26.77 23.70
C GLU A 148 32.67 -26.76 25.18
N GLN A 149 31.69 -26.77 26.09
CA GLN A 149 31.93 -26.86 27.53
C GLN A 149 32.62 -28.19 27.89
N GLN A 150 32.12 -29.32 27.37
CA GLN A 150 32.75 -30.62 27.59
C GLN A 150 34.20 -30.68 27.09
N ILE A 151 34.46 -30.15 25.88
CA ILE A 151 35.82 -30.08 25.32
C ILE A 151 36.73 -29.27 26.25
N LYS A 152 36.26 -28.10 26.72
CA LYS A 152 37.02 -27.25 27.66
C LYS A 152 37.35 -28.00 28.95
N GLU A 153 36.42 -28.78 29.50
CA GLU A 153 36.67 -29.60 30.69
C GLU A 153 37.68 -30.71 30.45
N LEU A 154 37.54 -31.46 29.35
CA LEU A 154 38.49 -32.51 28.98
C LEU A 154 39.89 -31.95 28.75
N MET A 155 40.00 -30.78 28.09
CA MET A 155 41.29 -30.08 27.94
C MET A 155 41.91 -29.73 29.29
N ARG A 156 41.13 -29.23 30.26
CA ARG A 156 41.64 -28.96 31.62
C ARG A 156 42.09 -30.23 32.33
N LYS A 157 41.32 -31.33 32.25
CA LYS A 157 41.69 -32.63 32.82
C LYS A 157 42.99 -33.15 32.21
N ASN A 158 43.11 -33.11 30.88
CA ASN A 158 44.30 -33.56 30.17
C ASN A 158 45.54 -32.74 30.57
N LYS A 159 45.40 -31.42 30.68
CA LYS A 159 46.47 -30.55 31.20
C LYS A 159 46.92 -30.94 32.61
N LYS A 160 45.99 -31.32 33.51
CA LYS A 160 46.34 -31.80 34.86
C LYS A 160 47.10 -33.14 34.79
N TYR A 161 46.67 -34.06 33.95
CA TYR A 161 47.36 -35.36 33.78
C TYR A 161 48.78 -35.20 33.24
N GLU A 162 49.00 -34.30 32.27
CA GLU A 162 50.36 -34.00 31.79
C GLU A 162 51.26 -33.46 32.91
N VAL A 163 50.76 -32.56 33.75
CA VAL A 163 51.51 -32.07 34.92
C VAL A 163 51.83 -33.20 35.90
N ILE A 164 50.85 -34.03 36.25
CA ILE A 164 51.04 -35.19 37.13
C ILE A 164 52.11 -36.13 36.56
N ARG A 165 52.05 -36.42 35.26
CA ARG A 165 53.02 -37.27 34.57
C ARG A 165 54.42 -36.69 34.62
N HIS A 166 54.57 -35.39 34.39
CA HIS A 166 55.87 -34.72 34.51
C HIS A 166 56.40 -34.74 35.96
N THR A 167 55.56 -34.49 36.97
CA THR A 167 55.98 -34.58 38.37
C THR A 167 56.32 -36.00 38.80
N ALA A 168 55.59 -37.01 38.31
CA ALA A 168 55.86 -38.41 38.58
C ALA A 168 57.18 -38.86 37.94
N SER A 169 57.45 -38.45 36.70
CA SER A 169 58.72 -38.70 35.98
C SER A 169 59.91 -38.10 36.72
N VAL A 170 59.80 -36.88 37.26
CA VAL A 170 60.87 -36.25 38.06
C VAL A 170 61.08 -36.96 39.41
N ALA A 171 60.02 -37.55 39.99
CA ALA A 171 60.13 -38.37 41.20
C ALA A 171 60.70 -39.79 40.91
N THR A 172 60.62 -40.29 39.67
CA THR A 172 61.17 -41.60 39.28
C THR A 172 62.59 -41.53 38.70
N GLU A 173 63.11 -40.34 38.35
CA GLU A 173 64.51 -40.16 37.94
C GLU A 173 65.53 -40.35 39.09
N GLN A 174 65.08 -40.67 40.32
CA GLN A 174 65.94 -41.20 41.40
C GLN A 174 65.81 -42.71 41.62
N ALA A 175 65.03 -43.44 40.82
CA ALA A 175 64.92 -44.90 40.90
C ALA A 175 64.76 -45.55 39.52
N GLU A 176 65.90 -45.98 38.99
CA GLU A 176 66.13 -47.12 38.10
C GLU A 176 65.74 -47.09 36.60
N GLN A 177 66.75 -47.50 35.83
CA GLN A 177 66.69 -48.15 34.53
C GLN A 177 65.65 -49.29 34.52
N ILE A 178 64.87 -49.43 33.44
CA ILE A 178 64.67 -50.65 32.62
C ILE A 178 63.47 -50.47 31.65
N LYS A 179 63.80 -50.63 30.35
CA LYS A 179 63.05 -51.15 29.17
C LYS A 179 61.59 -50.75 28.87
N GLU A 180 61.43 -50.29 27.62
CA GLU A 180 60.30 -50.44 26.67
C GLU A 180 59.41 -51.70 26.87
N PRO A 181 58.11 -51.70 26.47
CA PRO A 181 57.73 -51.46 25.08
C PRO A 181 56.33 -50.84 24.77
N GLN A 182 56.17 -50.54 23.48
CA GLN A 182 54.94 -50.62 22.66
C GLN A 182 53.94 -49.45 22.57
N GLN A 183 54.00 -48.88 21.36
CA GLN A 183 53.00 -48.14 20.62
C GLN A 183 51.65 -48.86 20.57
N LEU A 184 50.56 -48.14 20.85
CA LEU A 184 49.22 -48.46 20.35
C LEU A 184 48.56 -47.18 19.85
N PHE A 185 48.28 -47.21 18.54
CA PHE A 185 47.51 -46.23 17.79
C PHE A 185 46.08 -46.11 18.35
N CYS A 186 45.59 -44.88 18.50
CA CYS A 186 44.15 -44.61 18.47
C CYS A 186 43.89 -43.33 17.67
N THR A 187 43.34 -43.52 16.48
CA THR A 187 42.98 -42.50 15.50
C THR A 187 41.79 -41.67 15.97
N GLN A 188 41.97 -40.36 16.14
CA GLN A 188 40.84 -39.45 16.31
C GLN A 188 40.39 -38.85 14.96
N PRO A 189 39.07 -38.78 14.69
CA PRO A 189 38.54 -38.06 13.55
C PRO A 189 38.60 -36.56 13.80
N ARG A 190 39.37 -35.83 12.99
CA ARG A 190 39.44 -34.35 13.07
C ARG A 190 38.19 -33.73 12.42
N PRO A 191 37.46 -32.82 13.09
CA PRO A 191 36.43 -32.02 12.45
C PRO A 191 37.08 -31.03 11.47
N LYS A 192 36.47 -30.90 10.29
CA LYS A 192 36.85 -29.96 9.24
C LYS A 192 36.72 -28.53 9.77
N ARG A 193 37.84 -27.93 10.16
CA ARG A 193 37.92 -26.50 10.51
C ARG A 193 38.05 -25.68 9.23
N ILE A 194 37.15 -24.73 9.09
CA ILE A 194 37.10 -23.73 8.01
C ILE A 194 38.40 -22.92 8.04
N MET A 195 38.98 -22.75 6.84
CA MET A 195 40.30 -22.22 6.55
C MET A 195 40.41 -20.72 6.89
N SER A 196 41.32 -20.36 7.81
CA SER A 196 41.97 -19.05 7.76
C SER A 196 43.38 -19.26 7.19
N GLY A 197 43.67 -18.55 6.09
CA GLY A 197 44.82 -18.77 5.22
C GLY A 197 46.14 -18.24 5.76
N GLN A 198 46.62 -18.79 6.88
CA GLN A 198 48.04 -18.70 7.23
C GLN A 198 48.64 -20.10 7.30
N ALA A 199 49.48 -20.41 6.31
CA ALA A 199 50.28 -21.62 6.31
C ALA A 199 51.14 -21.62 7.58
N GLN A 200 51.02 -22.70 8.37
CA GLN A 200 51.78 -22.87 9.60
C GLN A 200 53.29 -22.80 9.28
N PRO A 201 54.12 -22.08 10.08
CA PRO A 201 55.55 -21.90 9.80
C PRO A 201 56.32 -23.20 9.59
N LYS A 202 55.84 -24.30 10.18
CA LYS A 202 56.41 -25.65 10.01
C LYS A 202 56.22 -26.22 8.60
N HIS A 203 55.09 -25.93 7.96
CA HIS A 203 54.84 -26.37 6.57
C HIS A 203 55.67 -25.54 5.57
N ILE A 204 55.92 -24.27 5.88
CA ILE A 204 56.80 -23.41 5.06
C ILE A 204 58.25 -23.93 5.11
N LYS A 205 58.76 -24.28 6.30
CA LYS A 205 60.09 -24.90 6.43
C LYS A 205 60.21 -26.26 5.75
N GLN A 206 59.21 -27.13 5.89
CA GLN A 206 59.22 -28.43 5.22
C GLN A 206 59.20 -28.30 3.69
N LEU A 207 58.46 -27.32 3.15
CA LEU A 207 58.49 -27.03 1.73
C LEU A 207 59.85 -26.48 1.29
N GLN A 208 60.48 -25.61 2.09
CA GLN A 208 61.83 -25.11 1.81
C GLN A 208 62.88 -26.23 1.77
N ASP A 209 62.88 -27.14 2.75
CA ASP A 209 63.82 -28.26 2.82
C ASP A 209 63.66 -29.27 1.67
N ILE A 210 62.45 -29.40 1.13
CA ILE A 210 62.17 -30.23 -0.05
C ILE A 210 62.65 -29.53 -1.33
N PHE A 211 62.42 -28.22 -1.45
CA PHE A 211 62.88 -27.43 -2.59
C PHE A 211 64.41 -27.38 -2.68
N GLU A 212 65.14 -27.29 -1.57
CA GLU A 212 66.61 -27.31 -1.56
C GLU A 212 67.24 -28.62 -2.07
N LYS A 213 66.48 -29.72 -2.09
CA LYS A 213 66.96 -31.05 -2.52
C LYS A 213 66.65 -31.40 -3.97
N LEU A 214 65.86 -30.58 -4.67
CA LEU A 214 65.44 -30.83 -6.05
C LEU A 214 66.46 -30.24 -7.05
N THR A 215 66.68 -30.95 -8.16
CA THR A 215 67.51 -30.44 -9.26
C THR A 215 66.84 -29.23 -9.93
N ASN A 216 67.62 -28.37 -10.58
CA ASN A 216 67.12 -27.10 -11.14
C ASN A 216 65.96 -27.31 -12.15
N ASP A 217 65.94 -28.40 -12.90
CA ASP A 217 64.84 -28.70 -13.84
C ASP A 217 63.55 -29.08 -13.11
N ASP A 218 63.63 -29.91 -12.06
CA ASP A 218 62.46 -30.32 -11.26
C ASP A 218 61.85 -29.13 -10.51
N GLN A 219 62.69 -28.21 -10.00
CA GLN A 219 62.21 -26.99 -9.36
C GLN A 219 61.41 -26.12 -10.34
N THR A 220 61.86 -26.02 -11.59
CA THR A 220 61.20 -25.20 -12.61
C THR A 220 59.83 -25.77 -12.99
N GLN A 221 59.73 -27.10 -13.08
CA GLN A 221 58.46 -27.79 -13.34
C GLN A 221 57.46 -27.61 -12.19
N ILE A 222 57.90 -27.76 -10.94
CA ILE A 222 57.04 -27.57 -9.76
C ILE A 222 56.58 -26.11 -9.64
N ILE A 223 57.45 -25.14 -9.90
CA ILE A 223 57.09 -23.71 -9.90
C ILE A 223 56.00 -23.43 -10.95
N ASN A 224 56.10 -24.03 -12.14
CA ASN A 224 55.11 -23.87 -13.19
C ASN A 224 53.76 -24.49 -12.81
N GLU A 225 53.75 -25.68 -12.19
CA GLU A 225 52.52 -26.30 -11.69
C GLU A 225 51.89 -25.47 -10.56
N ILE A 226 52.68 -24.99 -9.60
CA ILE A 226 52.20 -24.10 -8.53
C ILE A 226 51.62 -22.82 -9.13
N ALA A 227 52.28 -22.22 -10.11
CA ALA A 227 51.77 -21.02 -10.80
C ALA A 227 50.43 -21.29 -11.50
N GLN A 228 50.27 -22.45 -12.15
CA GLN A 228 49.00 -22.86 -12.75
C GLN A 228 47.90 -23.05 -11.70
N TYR A 229 48.18 -23.71 -10.57
CA TYR A 229 47.21 -23.89 -9.49
C TYR A 229 46.81 -22.57 -8.84
N VAL A 230 47.76 -21.66 -8.60
CA VAL A 230 47.49 -20.32 -8.08
C VAL A 230 46.59 -19.56 -9.05
N SER A 231 46.91 -19.58 -10.36
CA SER A 231 46.08 -18.93 -11.38
C SER A 231 44.66 -19.53 -11.42
N PHE A 232 44.51 -20.84 -11.27
CA PHE A 232 43.21 -21.50 -11.22
C PHE A 232 42.39 -21.08 -9.99
N ILE A 233 43.02 -21.00 -8.81
CA ILE A 233 42.38 -20.55 -7.56
C ILE A 233 41.96 -19.08 -7.69
N GLU A 234 42.84 -18.21 -8.18
CA GLU A 234 42.55 -16.78 -8.40
C GLU A 234 41.39 -16.59 -9.38
N ASN A 235 41.36 -17.34 -10.48
CA ASN A 235 40.25 -17.31 -11.44
C ASN A 235 38.93 -17.78 -10.82
N THR A 236 38.97 -18.82 -9.99
CA THR A 236 37.79 -19.35 -9.31
C THR A 236 37.24 -18.37 -8.27
N GLN A 237 38.13 -17.75 -7.48
CA GLN A 237 37.75 -16.72 -6.51
C GLN A 237 37.19 -15.47 -7.19
N THR A 238 37.82 -15.02 -8.28
CA THR A 238 37.32 -13.88 -9.09
C THR A 238 35.91 -14.15 -9.61
N LYS A 239 35.63 -15.36 -10.09
CA LYS A 239 34.28 -15.77 -10.53
C LYS A 239 33.26 -15.75 -9.39
N GLN A 240 33.64 -16.23 -8.19
CA GLN A 240 32.74 -16.18 -7.03
C GLN A 240 32.45 -14.74 -6.58
N ILE A 241 33.46 -13.88 -6.53
CA ILE A 241 33.30 -12.46 -6.19
C ILE A 241 32.37 -11.78 -7.21
N HIS A 242 32.55 -12.06 -8.50
CA HIS A 242 31.69 -11.53 -9.55
C HIS A 242 30.22 -11.98 -9.38
N LEU A 243 29.99 -13.26 -9.09
CA LEU A 243 28.65 -13.79 -8.86
C LEU A 243 27.97 -13.17 -7.63
N LEU A 244 28.71 -12.99 -6.54
CA LEU A 244 28.20 -12.33 -5.32
C LEU A 244 27.86 -10.86 -5.59
N ARG A 245 28.71 -10.14 -6.34
CA ARG A 245 28.42 -8.76 -6.77
C ARG A 245 27.15 -8.69 -7.63
N GLN A 246 26.98 -9.62 -8.56
CA GLN A 246 25.80 -9.68 -9.40
C GLN A 246 24.52 -9.90 -8.57
N LYS A 247 24.54 -10.85 -7.62
CA LYS A 247 23.41 -11.10 -6.72
C LYS A 247 23.09 -9.89 -5.83
N MET A 248 24.11 -9.23 -5.30
CA MET A 248 23.94 -8.02 -4.49
C MET A 248 23.30 -6.89 -5.31
N ASN A 249 23.79 -6.62 -6.52
CA ASN A 249 23.24 -5.59 -7.41
C ASN A 249 21.80 -5.93 -7.84
N GLN A 250 21.49 -7.21 -8.05
CA GLN A 250 20.13 -7.65 -8.36
C GLN A 250 19.18 -7.42 -7.17
N ALA A 251 19.61 -7.73 -5.95
CA ALA A 251 18.83 -7.48 -4.73
C ALA A 251 18.61 -5.98 -4.49
N ILE A 252 19.64 -5.15 -4.71
CA ILE A 252 19.53 -3.69 -4.65
C ILE A 252 18.53 -3.20 -5.70
N SER A 253 18.63 -3.64 -6.95
CA SER A 253 17.69 -3.23 -8.02
C SER A 253 16.24 -3.63 -7.73
N GLN A 254 16.01 -4.83 -7.18
CA GLN A 254 14.68 -5.29 -6.78
C GLN A 254 14.12 -4.49 -5.61
N SER A 255 14.96 -4.20 -4.61
CA SER A 255 14.65 -3.33 -3.48
C SER A 255 14.26 -1.92 -3.97
N THR A 256 15.12 -1.27 -4.77
CA THR A 256 14.85 0.08 -5.29
C THR A 256 13.58 0.13 -6.12
N LYS A 257 13.25 -0.92 -6.90
CA LYS A 257 11.98 -1.00 -7.64
C LYS A 257 10.76 -1.11 -6.72
N ALA A 258 10.86 -1.89 -5.64
CA ALA A 258 9.78 -2.03 -4.66
C ALA A 258 9.54 -0.73 -3.85
N PHE A 259 10.57 0.12 -3.70
CA PHE A 259 10.44 1.43 -3.07
C PHE A 259 10.09 2.57 -4.04
N ALA A 260 10.35 2.40 -5.35
CA ALA A 260 10.04 3.40 -6.38
C ALA A 260 8.57 3.38 -6.83
N THR A 261 7.87 2.26 -6.63
CA THR A 261 6.41 2.22 -6.82
C THR A 261 5.76 2.95 -5.66
N ARG A 262 5.21 4.14 -5.91
CA ARG A 262 4.30 4.81 -4.96
C ARG A 262 3.21 3.80 -4.58
N SER A 263 2.85 3.79 -3.31
CA SER A 263 1.73 2.95 -2.86
C SER A 263 0.47 3.38 -3.61
N GLU A 264 -0.39 2.45 -4.02
CA GLU A 264 -1.68 2.78 -4.66
C GLU A 264 -2.50 3.75 -3.78
N TYR A 265 -2.35 3.67 -2.46
CA TYR A 265 -2.97 4.60 -1.51
C TYR A 265 -2.34 6.00 -1.51
N GLU A 266 -1.04 6.12 -1.81
CA GLU A 266 -0.34 7.39 -1.95
C GLU A 266 -0.79 8.11 -3.23
N GLU A 267 -0.93 7.36 -4.33
CA GLU A 267 -1.48 7.88 -5.59
C GLU A 267 -2.95 8.29 -5.41
N PHE A 268 -3.78 7.45 -4.80
CA PHE A 268 -5.17 7.77 -4.48
C PHE A 268 -5.30 9.01 -3.58
N PHE A 269 -4.42 9.17 -2.60
CA PHE A 269 -4.39 10.36 -1.74
C PHE A 269 -4.09 11.63 -2.55
N ILE A 270 -3.08 11.58 -3.43
CA ILE A 270 -2.72 12.71 -4.29
C ILE A 270 -3.90 13.08 -5.20
N ASP A 271 -4.54 12.09 -5.83
CA ASP A 271 -5.70 12.30 -6.70
C ASP A 271 -6.88 12.92 -5.94
N CYS A 272 -7.16 12.47 -4.72
CA CYS A 272 -8.21 13.05 -3.88
C CYS A 272 -7.92 14.51 -3.56
N VAL A 273 -6.67 14.84 -3.21
CA VAL A 273 -6.26 16.21 -2.90
C VAL A 273 -6.37 17.10 -4.16
N GLU A 274 -5.89 16.62 -5.30
CA GLU A 274 -5.97 17.30 -6.59
C GLU A 274 -7.42 17.59 -6.98
N GLN A 275 -8.30 16.60 -6.81
CA GLN A 275 -9.72 16.72 -7.13
C GLN A 275 -10.42 17.75 -6.24
N VAL A 276 -10.16 17.73 -4.92
CA VAL A 276 -10.74 18.71 -4.00
C VAL A 276 -10.17 20.12 -4.26
N ARG A 277 -8.89 20.24 -4.63
CA ARG A 277 -8.31 21.52 -5.09
C ARG A 277 -9.02 22.06 -6.33
N LYS A 278 -9.30 21.21 -7.32
CA LYS A 278 -10.09 21.58 -8.52
C LYS A 278 -11.50 22.03 -8.15
N ASP A 279 -12.16 21.36 -7.21
CA ASP A 279 -13.49 21.74 -6.71
C ASP A 279 -13.48 23.09 -5.97
N ILE A 280 -12.44 23.35 -5.16
CA ILE A 280 -12.23 24.65 -4.50
C ILE A 280 -12.04 25.75 -5.55
N MET A 281 -11.18 25.53 -6.55
CA MET A 281 -10.92 26.52 -7.60
C MET A 281 -12.16 26.85 -8.43
N ARG A 282 -12.97 25.83 -8.77
CA ARG A 282 -14.27 26.02 -9.45
C ARG A 282 -15.24 26.85 -8.60
N ARG A 283 -15.32 26.60 -7.29
CA ARG A 283 -16.18 27.37 -6.39
C ARG A 283 -15.71 28.81 -6.24
N ARG A 284 -14.40 29.04 -6.15
CA ARG A 284 -13.83 30.41 -6.10
C ARG A 284 -14.15 31.23 -7.34
N GLN A 285 -14.13 30.63 -8.52
CA GLN A 285 -14.47 31.33 -9.77
C GLN A 285 -15.95 31.76 -9.83
N ASN A 286 -16.84 31.02 -9.17
CA ASN A 286 -18.29 31.29 -9.20
C ASN A 286 -18.80 32.15 -8.03
N VAL A 287 -17.97 32.45 -7.03
CA VAL A 287 -18.42 33.06 -5.78
C VAL A 287 -17.66 34.36 -5.50
N GLN A 288 -18.23 35.49 -5.96
CA GLN A 288 -17.94 36.84 -5.45
C GLN A 288 -18.77 37.13 -4.17
N LEU A 289 -18.90 36.17 -3.23
CA LEU A 289 -19.66 36.44 -2.00
C LEU A 289 -18.80 37.15 -0.96
N GLU A 290 -19.27 38.33 -0.58
CA GLU A 290 -18.85 39.15 0.54
C GLU A 290 -18.57 38.30 1.80
N ASN A 291 -17.31 38.32 2.24
CA ASN A 291 -16.89 37.80 3.53
C ASN A 291 -17.39 38.71 4.65
N LYS A 292 -18.63 38.52 5.11
CA LYS A 292 -19.04 38.94 6.46
C LYS A 292 -19.07 37.72 7.36
N LEU A 293 -17.92 37.47 8.02
CA LEU A 293 -17.76 36.47 9.07
C LEU A 293 -18.52 36.95 10.31
N SER A 294 -19.74 36.46 10.48
CA SER A 294 -20.54 36.68 11.68
C SER A 294 -20.29 35.53 12.66
N ASP A 295 -19.70 35.88 13.81
CA ASP A 295 -19.65 35.10 15.06
C ASP A 295 -18.86 33.78 15.06
N PHE A 296 -17.65 33.81 15.63
CA PHE A 296 -16.73 32.65 15.75
C PHE A 296 -17.17 31.59 16.77
N ASN A 297 -18.26 31.83 17.51
CA ASN A 297 -18.71 30.93 18.58
C ASN A 297 -19.55 29.75 18.08
N VAL A 298 -19.93 29.71 16.79
CA VAL A 298 -20.73 28.61 16.22
C VAL A 298 -20.01 28.04 15.01
N PHE A 299 -19.46 26.83 15.15
CA PHE A 299 -18.75 26.14 14.06
C PHE A 299 -19.74 25.52 13.07
N ARG A 300 -20.02 26.22 11.97
CA ARG A 300 -20.99 25.81 10.96
C ARG A 300 -20.35 24.92 9.89
N LYS A 301 -21.18 24.37 8.99
CA LYS A 301 -20.71 23.49 7.90
C LYS A 301 -19.80 24.24 6.92
N GLU A 302 -20.04 25.53 6.76
CA GLU A 302 -19.28 26.45 5.92
C GLU A 302 -17.86 26.64 6.45
N ASP A 303 -17.68 26.70 7.78
CA ASP A 303 -16.37 26.82 8.42
C ASP A 303 -15.52 25.57 8.20
N LYS A 304 -16.14 24.37 8.24
CA LYS A 304 -15.46 23.11 7.90
C LYS A 304 -14.88 23.14 6.50
N LEU A 305 -15.65 23.65 5.53
CA LEU A 305 -15.21 23.77 4.14
C LEU A 305 -14.08 24.79 4.00
N LYS A 306 -14.17 25.92 4.73
CA LYS A 306 -13.16 26.98 4.71
C LYS A 306 -11.85 26.53 5.35
N VAL A 307 -11.91 25.76 6.45
CA VAL A 307 -10.74 25.13 7.07
C VAL A 307 -10.12 24.10 6.12
N LEU A 308 -10.93 23.24 5.50
CA LEU A 308 -10.44 22.27 4.51
C LEU A 308 -9.75 22.97 3.34
N GLU A 309 -10.33 24.06 2.86
CA GLU A 309 -9.74 24.90 1.82
C GLU A 309 -8.41 25.51 2.26
N LEU A 310 -8.34 26.10 3.45
CA LEU A 310 -7.09 26.66 3.99
C LEU A 310 -6.00 25.59 4.17
N VAL A 311 -6.37 24.39 4.63
CA VAL A 311 -5.45 23.26 4.78
C VAL A 311 -4.93 22.79 3.43
N LEU A 312 -5.80 22.61 2.44
CA LEU A 312 -5.43 22.11 1.11
C LEU A 312 -4.71 23.14 0.25
N MET A 313 -4.86 24.44 0.53
CA MET A 313 -4.12 25.52 -0.14
C MET A 313 -2.71 25.72 0.44
N ASN A 314 -2.40 25.14 1.61
CA ASN A 314 -1.09 25.26 2.22
C ASN A 314 -0.21 24.04 1.88
N ASP A 315 0.64 24.19 0.86
CA ASP A 315 1.52 23.11 0.37
C ASP A 315 2.45 22.56 1.45
N ARG A 316 2.91 23.38 2.40
CA ARG A 316 3.80 22.92 3.49
C ARG A 316 3.07 21.99 4.45
N LEU A 317 1.84 22.31 4.80
CA LEU A 317 1.00 21.44 5.64
C LEU A 317 0.68 20.14 4.91
N LEU A 318 0.33 20.22 3.62
CA LEU A 318 0.03 19.05 2.81
C LEU A 318 1.26 18.14 2.66
N GLN A 319 2.44 18.71 2.43
CA GLN A 319 3.69 17.96 2.37
C GLN A 319 4.02 17.31 3.72
N THR A 320 3.80 17.99 4.84
CA THR A 320 4.00 17.42 6.18
C THR A 320 3.02 16.27 6.43
N LEU A 321 1.75 16.43 6.05
CA LEU A 321 0.73 15.40 6.18
C LEU A 321 1.07 14.18 5.33
N HIS A 322 1.47 14.40 4.08
CA HIS A 322 1.93 13.36 3.16
C HIS A 322 3.11 12.58 3.74
N GLN A 323 4.13 13.27 4.27
CA GLN A 323 5.28 12.63 4.91
C GLN A 323 4.91 11.79 6.14
N LYS A 324 3.91 12.23 6.91
CA LYS A 324 3.46 11.50 8.11
C LYS A 324 2.59 10.29 7.78
N ILE A 325 1.77 10.37 6.73
CA ILE A 325 0.90 9.28 6.29
C ILE A 325 1.69 8.24 5.48
N PHE A 326 2.68 8.68 4.69
CA PHE A 326 3.50 7.83 3.81
C PHE A 326 5.00 7.98 4.12
N PRO A 327 5.47 7.47 5.28
CA PRO A 327 6.88 7.60 5.69
C PRO A 327 7.86 6.83 4.78
N THR A 328 7.36 5.88 3.99
CA THR A 328 8.12 5.08 3.02
C THR A 328 8.80 5.92 1.94
N SER A 329 8.27 7.09 1.60
CA SER A 329 8.84 7.99 0.58
C SER A 329 10.22 8.56 1.00
N GLN A 330 10.48 8.70 2.30
CA GLN A 330 11.79 9.17 2.81
C GLN A 330 12.87 8.10 2.80
N VAL A 331 12.49 6.83 2.99
CA VAL A 331 13.45 5.71 2.97
C VAL A 331 14.05 5.53 1.58
N ALA A 332 13.25 5.77 0.52
CA ALA A 332 13.71 5.74 -0.87
C ALA A 332 14.74 6.84 -1.18
N GLN A 333 14.57 8.05 -0.63
CA GLN A 333 15.52 9.17 -0.85
C GLN A 333 16.82 9.02 -0.06
N LEU A 334 16.79 8.36 1.11
CA LEU A 334 17.98 8.04 1.90
C LEU A 334 18.77 6.84 1.38
N LEU A 335 18.17 6.04 0.50
CA LEU A 335 18.81 4.89 -0.17
C LEU A 335 19.43 5.24 -1.53
N GLU A 336 19.47 6.51 -1.93
CA GLU A 336 20.30 6.89 -3.07
C GLU A 336 21.77 6.51 -2.81
N PRO A 337 22.45 5.87 -3.78
CA PRO A 337 23.75 5.23 -3.58
C PRO A 337 24.92 6.23 -3.57
N THR A 338 24.82 7.33 -2.83
CA THR A 338 25.83 8.41 -2.86
C THR A 338 26.91 8.30 -1.78
N THR A 339 26.79 7.44 -0.77
CA THR A 339 27.81 7.35 0.31
C THR A 339 28.60 6.04 0.34
N ILE A 340 28.06 4.92 -0.13
CA ILE A 340 28.79 3.64 -0.11
C ILE A 340 29.74 3.51 -1.33
N GLN A 341 29.43 4.18 -2.45
CA GLN A 341 30.23 4.08 -3.68
C GLN A 341 31.54 4.89 -3.61
N THR A 342 31.57 6.02 -2.91
CA THR A 342 32.76 6.87 -2.73
C THR A 342 33.79 6.20 -1.82
N ASP A 343 33.36 5.65 -0.69
CA ASP A 343 34.26 5.01 0.28
C ASP A 343 34.91 3.75 -0.31
N TYR A 344 34.17 2.98 -1.13
CA TYR A 344 34.73 1.81 -1.82
C TYR A 344 35.66 2.17 -2.98
N GLN A 345 35.39 3.25 -3.73
CA GLN A 345 36.33 3.72 -4.75
C GLN A 345 37.62 4.24 -4.13
N ASP A 346 37.55 4.94 -2.99
CA ASP A 346 38.74 5.38 -2.27
C ASP A 346 39.54 4.20 -1.71
N ILE A 347 38.88 3.16 -1.20
CA ILE A 347 39.56 1.93 -0.76
C ILE A 347 40.23 1.21 -1.95
N LEU A 348 39.56 1.12 -3.10
CA LEU A 348 40.15 0.51 -4.31
C LEU A 348 41.33 1.32 -4.86
N GLN A 349 41.23 2.66 -4.89
CA GLN A 349 42.34 3.52 -5.25
C GLN A 349 43.51 3.42 -4.26
N GLN A 350 43.24 3.23 -2.96
CA GLN A 350 44.29 3.00 -1.96
C GLN A 350 44.97 1.63 -2.14
N ILE A 351 44.22 0.59 -2.51
CA ILE A 351 44.77 -0.75 -2.79
C ILE A 351 45.63 -0.73 -4.06
N ASP A 352 45.18 -0.07 -5.12
CA ASP A 352 45.96 0.06 -6.36
C ASP A 352 47.20 0.95 -6.18
N LYS A 353 47.10 2.03 -5.40
CA LYS A 353 48.28 2.81 -4.97
C LYS A 353 49.26 1.93 -4.20
N LYS A 354 48.81 1.12 -3.23
CA LYS A 354 49.69 0.20 -2.48
C LYS A 354 50.33 -0.89 -3.37
N ARG A 355 49.61 -1.41 -4.37
CA ARG A 355 50.18 -2.33 -5.36
C ARG A 355 51.26 -1.66 -6.23
N SER A 356 51.08 -0.40 -6.60
CA SER A 356 52.06 0.35 -7.41
C SER A 356 53.39 0.62 -6.68
N PHE A 357 53.36 0.76 -5.34
CA PHE A 357 54.57 0.88 -4.53
C PHE A 357 55.38 -0.44 -4.48
N SER A 358 54.70 -1.58 -4.41
CA SER A 358 55.36 -2.90 -4.41
C SER A 358 56.11 -3.20 -5.72
N THR A 359 55.65 -2.66 -6.85
CA THR A 359 56.34 -2.81 -8.14
C THR A 359 57.61 -1.96 -8.25
N LYS A 360 57.62 -0.76 -7.63
CA LYS A 360 58.84 0.08 -7.54
C LYS A 360 59.90 -0.57 -6.64
N ASP A 361 59.50 -1.18 -5.53
CA ASP A 361 60.44 -1.90 -4.66
C ASP A 361 61.05 -3.13 -5.36
N ARG A 362 60.29 -3.82 -6.21
CA ARG A 362 60.82 -4.89 -7.08
C ARG A 362 61.84 -4.40 -8.10
N MET A 363 61.75 -3.16 -8.58
CA MET A 363 62.76 -2.58 -9.48
C MET A 363 64.05 -2.16 -8.74
N ILE A 364 63.95 -1.69 -7.50
CA ILE A 364 65.12 -1.33 -6.68
C ILE A 364 65.93 -2.60 -6.34
N ILE A 365 65.27 -3.71 -6.05
CA ILE A 365 65.95 -5.00 -5.79
C ILE A 365 66.63 -5.55 -7.06
N LYS A 366 66.07 -5.33 -8.25
CA LYS A 366 66.72 -5.73 -9.52
C LYS A 366 67.93 -4.86 -9.86
N LYS A 367 67.95 -3.56 -9.52
CA LYS A 367 69.13 -2.70 -9.73
C LYS A 367 70.24 -2.96 -8.69
N GLY A 368 69.90 -3.34 -7.46
CA GLY A 368 70.90 -3.70 -6.44
C GLY A 368 71.69 -4.98 -6.76
N LYS A 369 71.09 -5.94 -7.49
CA LYS A 369 71.77 -7.17 -7.93
C LYS A 369 72.71 -7.01 -9.13
N LEU A 370 72.68 -5.87 -9.82
CA LEU A 370 73.59 -5.57 -10.95
C LEU A 370 74.87 -4.83 -10.53
N LEU A 371 75.00 -4.43 -9.27
CA LEU A 371 76.18 -3.75 -8.71
C LEU A 371 77.12 -4.69 -7.93
N TYR A 372 76.83 -5.99 -7.89
CA TYR A 372 77.63 -7.03 -7.23
C TYR A 372 78.03 -8.17 -8.19
N LYS A 373 78.37 -7.81 -9.43
CA LYS A 373 79.04 -8.72 -10.37
C LYS A 373 80.25 -8.04 -10.99
#